data_AF-A0A5D4R8H3-F1
#
_entry.id   AF-A0A5D4R8H3-F1
#
_cell.length_a   1.000
_cell.length_b   1.000
_cell.length_c   1.000
_cell.angle_alpha   90.00
_cell.angle_beta   90.00
_cell.angle_gamma   90.00
#
_symmetry.space_group_name_H-M   'P 1'
#
loop_
_entity.id
_entity.type
_entity.pdbx_description
1 polymer ?
#
loop_
_entity_poly.entity_id
_entity_poly.type
_entity_poly.pdbx_seq_one_letter_code
_entity_poly.pdbx_strand_id
1 'polypeptide(L)'
;MLLPALAEKILREVRGVLKEEIIVVNTDGFIVSSTSPERVGAFHEGALQSVKNRDKRIITAEDEKKLKGVKAGINLPVFFQKEVAAVIGITGDPEKVAPYGEIIRKMTELLISENFYSEQIDWQSRALEGFVFDWLQERGHGSSFIDRALMLKVDTRLDRLVFIAEFLEPERIPSREIWQRLLSWPEKNRNDLFIRWGHDRIVALFAHQPEEQMHRLEDRVARYYCYLSRNSGSVISGGAGQPSVSSALSHSFRQAERALKAAKKAGGLSFDKNLTLEMLMDEIKPATKLDYIKRTIGPLQEHPDVLETLKELFRQNHSLKKTAESMHIHINTLHYRLKKIEDLTGLGTGNAQHLFILYMACLLLDEHTNNHSLIE
;
A
#
# COMPACT_ATOMS: atom_id res chain seq x y z
N MET A 1 31.46 -6.67 8.58
CA MET A 1 31.50 -7.91 9.38
C MET A 1 30.15 -8.58 9.29
N LEU A 2 30.10 -9.90 9.09
CA LEU A 2 28.84 -10.62 8.87
C LEU A 2 28.10 -10.85 10.21
N LEU A 3 26.82 -10.47 10.28
CA LEU A 3 25.99 -10.62 11.47
C LEU A 3 25.65 -12.10 11.74
N PRO A 4 25.61 -12.57 13.01
CA PRO A 4 25.32 -13.97 13.34
C PRO A 4 24.02 -14.51 12.73
N ALA A 5 22.95 -13.71 12.69
CA ALA A 5 21.67 -14.10 12.10
C ALA A 5 21.78 -14.40 10.59
N LEU A 6 22.59 -13.63 9.86
CA LEU A 6 22.85 -13.87 8.44
C LEU A 6 23.71 -15.12 8.24
N ALA A 7 24.68 -15.37 9.13
CA ALA A 7 25.52 -16.58 9.10
C ALA A 7 24.69 -17.85 9.29
N GLU A 8 23.72 -17.83 10.21
CA GLU A 8 22.76 -18.93 10.37
C GLU A 8 21.86 -19.13 9.16
N LYS A 9 21.34 -18.03 8.58
CA LYS A 9 20.54 -18.10 7.35
C LYS A 9 21.33 -18.75 6.22
N ILE A 10 22.56 -18.31 5.99
CA ILE A 10 23.47 -18.90 4.99
C ILE A 10 23.63 -20.39 5.25
N LEU A 11 23.96 -20.77 6.48
CA LEU A 11 24.21 -22.17 6.83
C LEU A 11 22.97 -23.05 6.60
N ARG A 12 21.77 -22.52 6.87
CA ARG A 12 20.48 -23.19 6.61
C ARG A 12 20.24 -23.45 5.13
N GLU A 13 20.52 -22.48 4.27
CA GLU A 13 20.35 -22.62 2.81
C GLU A 13 21.35 -23.63 2.21
N VAL A 14 22.56 -23.74 2.77
CA VAL A 14 23.63 -24.58 2.19
C VAL A 14 23.68 -26.00 2.77
N ARG A 15 23.10 -26.24 3.95
CA ARG A 15 23.13 -27.55 4.65
C ARG A 15 22.53 -28.70 3.84
N GLY A 16 21.62 -28.41 2.90
CA GLY A 16 21.01 -29.42 2.03
C GLY A 16 21.90 -29.94 0.90
N VAL A 17 23.05 -29.30 0.65
CA VAL A 17 23.89 -29.56 -0.54
C VAL A 17 25.08 -30.47 -0.25
N LEU A 18 25.59 -30.48 0.98
CA LEU A 18 26.76 -31.24 1.41
C LEU A 18 26.49 -31.97 2.73
N LYS A 19 27.09 -33.14 2.92
CA LYS A 19 26.96 -33.95 4.15
C LYS A 19 28.03 -33.59 5.19
N GLU A 20 29.06 -32.90 4.74
CA GLU A 20 30.22 -32.46 5.48
C GLU A 20 29.87 -31.34 6.48
N GLU A 21 30.67 -31.19 7.54
CA GLU A 21 30.47 -30.08 8.47
C GLU A 21 30.86 -28.77 7.80
N ILE A 22 29.98 -27.76 7.96
CA ILE A 22 30.20 -26.41 7.47
C ILE A 22 30.29 -25.47 8.66
N ILE A 23 31.24 -24.55 8.60
CA ILE A 23 31.40 -23.45 9.55
C ILE A 23 31.41 -22.12 8.80
N VAL A 24 30.85 -21.09 9.43
CA VAL A 24 31.03 -19.70 9.01
C VAL A 24 31.83 -19.00 10.10
N VAL A 25 32.91 -18.34 9.71
CA VAL A 25 33.85 -17.67 10.59
C VAL A 25 33.85 -16.18 10.29
N ASN A 26 33.85 -15.34 11.32
CA ASN A 26 33.98 -13.89 11.14
C ASN A 26 35.42 -13.49 10.78
N THR A 27 35.63 -12.20 10.52
CA THR A 27 36.94 -11.65 10.16
C THR A 27 37.98 -11.70 11.28
N ASP A 28 37.54 -11.92 12.52
CA ASP A 28 38.41 -12.06 13.70
C ASP A 28 38.83 -13.51 13.97
N GLY A 29 38.36 -14.46 13.15
CA GLY A 29 38.72 -15.87 13.25
C GLY A 29 37.86 -16.69 14.20
N PHE A 30 36.71 -16.18 14.66
CA PHE A 30 35.78 -16.91 15.52
C PHE A 30 34.61 -17.49 14.71
N ILE A 31 34.27 -18.74 15.01
CA ILE A 31 33.15 -19.44 14.37
C ILE A 31 31.82 -18.81 14.85
N VAL A 32 31.07 -18.20 13.92
CA VAL A 32 29.79 -17.55 14.21
C VAL A 32 28.58 -18.45 13.94
N SER A 33 28.75 -19.48 13.10
CA SER A 33 27.71 -20.46 12.81
C SER A 33 28.35 -21.79 12.39
N SER A 34 27.73 -22.90 12.74
CA SER A 34 28.21 -24.25 12.38
C SER A 34 27.07 -25.26 12.29
N THR A 35 27.23 -26.27 11.43
CA THR A 35 26.41 -27.48 11.44
C THR A 35 26.61 -28.33 12.70
N SER A 36 27.71 -28.12 13.42
CA SER A 36 28.10 -28.80 14.67
C SER A 36 28.10 -27.75 15.79
N PRO A 37 26.99 -27.58 16.53
CA PRO A 37 26.75 -26.45 17.43
C PRO A 37 27.85 -26.23 18.48
N GLU A 38 28.51 -27.31 18.91
CA GLU A 38 29.62 -27.30 19.88
C GLU A 38 30.85 -26.51 19.40
N ARG A 39 30.95 -26.23 18.09
CA ARG A 39 32.06 -25.43 17.52
C ARG A 39 31.79 -23.93 17.51
N VAL A 40 30.55 -23.50 17.73
CA VAL A 40 30.21 -22.07 17.71
C VAL A 40 30.94 -21.34 18.84
N GLY A 41 31.53 -20.19 18.52
CA GLY A 41 32.37 -19.41 19.44
C GLY A 41 33.83 -19.87 19.53
N ALA A 42 34.19 -21.02 18.96
CA ALA A 42 35.58 -21.47 18.96
C ALA A 42 36.43 -20.64 17.98
N PHE A 43 37.70 -20.43 18.34
CA PHE A 43 38.69 -19.80 17.48
C PHE A 43 39.18 -20.78 16.40
N HIS A 44 39.29 -20.32 15.16
CA HIS A 44 39.68 -21.12 14.01
C HIS A 44 40.88 -20.48 13.28
N GLU A 45 42.08 -20.92 13.61
CA GLU A 45 43.32 -20.27 13.15
C GLU A 45 43.48 -20.29 11.62
N GLY A 46 43.14 -21.40 10.97
CA GLY A 46 43.19 -21.52 9.51
C GLY A 46 42.25 -20.56 8.77
N ALA A 47 41.15 -20.16 9.41
CA ALA A 47 40.22 -19.19 8.83
C ALA A 47 40.77 -17.76 8.98
N LEU A 48 41.34 -17.42 10.14
CA LEU A 48 42.03 -16.14 10.34
C LEU A 48 43.17 -15.94 9.32
N GLN A 49 43.92 -17.00 9.02
CA GLN A 49 44.95 -16.96 7.98
C GLN A 49 44.34 -16.72 6.59
N SER A 50 43.21 -17.34 6.25
CA SER A 50 42.50 -17.10 4.99
C SER A 50 42.00 -15.65 4.87
N VAL A 51 41.53 -15.04 5.97
CA VAL A 51 41.17 -13.60 6.00
C VAL A 51 42.39 -12.73 5.68
N LYS A 52 43.51 -12.94 6.38
CA LYS A 52 44.74 -12.14 6.23
C LYS A 52 45.32 -12.21 4.83
N ASN A 53 45.35 -13.42 4.25
CA ASN A 53 45.97 -13.67 2.95
C ASN A 53 45.00 -13.44 1.77
N ARG A 54 43.69 -13.30 2.05
CA ARG A 54 42.63 -13.10 1.06
C ARG A 54 42.60 -14.22 0.01
N ASP A 55 42.96 -15.44 0.41
CA ASP A 55 43.03 -16.63 -0.46
C ASP A 55 42.41 -17.86 0.21
N LYS A 56 42.08 -18.86 -0.63
CA LYS A 56 41.61 -20.16 -0.14
C LYS A 56 42.74 -20.85 0.62
N ARG A 57 42.39 -21.52 1.71
CA ARG A 57 43.33 -22.29 2.52
C ARG A 57 42.89 -23.74 2.62
N ILE A 58 43.78 -24.65 2.28
CA ILE A 58 43.59 -26.09 2.49
C ILE A 58 44.19 -26.42 3.86
N ILE A 59 43.43 -27.12 4.69
CA ILE A 59 43.86 -27.63 5.99
C ILE A 59 44.02 -29.14 5.85
N THR A 60 45.23 -29.63 6.03
CA THR A 60 45.53 -31.06 6.00
C THR A 60 45.38 -31.69 7.39
N ALA A 61 45.39 -33.03 7.47
CA ALA A 61 45.40 -33.73 8.76
C ALA A 61 46.67 -33.45 9.60
N GLU A 62 47.77 -33.02 8.98
CA GLU A 62 48.97 -32.62 9.72
C GLU A 62 48.80 -31.23 10.35
N ASP A 63 48.06 -30.34 9.69
CA ASP A 63 47.77 -28.99 10.18
C ASP A 63 46.88 -29.00 11.43
N GLU A 64 46.05 -30.02 11.63
CA GLU A 64 45.27 -30.22 12.87
C GLU A 64 46.14 -30.30 14.13
N LYS A 65 47.38 -30.76 14.00
CA LYS A 65 48.33 -30.85 15.13
C LYS A 65 49.06 -29.54 15.40
N LYS A 66 49.10 -28.64 14.41
CA LYS A 66 49.91 -27.40 14.43
C LYS A 66 49.07 -26.15 14.66
N LEU A 67 47.84 -26.13 14.15
CA LEU A 67 46.96 -24.97 14.16
C LEU A 67 45.82 -25.16 15.17
N LYS A 68 45.43 -24.06 15.82
CA LYS A 68 44.41 -24.09 16.87
C LYS A 68 42.99 -24.13 16.29
N GLY A 69 42.20 -25.11 16.75
CA GLY A 69 40.76 -25.21 16.50
C GLY A 69 40.36 -25.60 15.07
N VAL A 70 41.31 -26.11 14.28
CA VAL A 70 41.09 -26.51 12.89
C VAL A 70 40.70 -27.99 12.78
N LYS A 71 40.01 -28.34 11.69
CA LYS A 71 39.82 -29.71 11.20
C LYS A 71 40.25 -29.73 9.72
N ALA A 72 40.68 -30.89 9.23
CA ALA A 72 41.07 -31.07 7.84
C ALA A 72 39.90 -30.75 6.90
N GLY A 73 40.21 -30.04 5.82
CA GLY A 73 39.22 -29.49 4.91
C GLY A 73 39.71 -28.25 4.17
N ILE A 74 38.78 -27.36 3.84
CA ILE A 74 39.07 -26.11 3.13
C ILE A 74 38.46 -24.92 3.86
N ASN A 75 39.13 -23.77 3.79
CA ASN A 75 38.64 -22.46 4.20
C ASN A 75 38.61 -21.55 2.98
N LEU A 76 37.46 -20.94 2.75
CA LEU A 76 37.17 -20.14 1.58
C LEU A 76 36.75 -18.73 2.02
N PRO A 77 37.52 -17.69 1.69
CA PRO A 77 37.16 -16.32 2.03
C PRO A 77 35.97 -15.87 1.17
N VAL A 78 34.94 -15.36 1.81
CA VAL A 78 33.74 -14.81 1.18
C VAL A 78 33.94 -13.31 1.01
N PHE A 79 33.79 -12.82 -0.23
CA PHE A 79 34.01 -11.41 -0.54
C PHE A 79 32.71 -10.62 -0.68
N PHE A 80 32.66 -9.43 -0.08
CA PHE A 80 31.62 -8.44 -0.32
C PHE A 80 32.28 -7.07 -0.54
N GLN A 81 31.89 -6.36 -1.60
CA GLN A 81 32.53 -5.09 -2.00
C GLN A 81 34.07 -5.16 -2.06
N LYS A 82 34.59 -6.29 -2.56
CA LYS A 82 36.03 -6.62 -2.64
C LYS A 82 36.74 -6.79 -1.30
N GLU A 83 36.06 -6.78 -0.16
CA GLU A 83 36.65 -7.06 1.15
C GLU A 83 36.20 -8.43 1.67
N VAL A 84 37.02 -9.07 2.50
CA VAL A 84 36.66 -10.37 3.11
C VAL A 84 35.60 -10.11 4.18
N ALA A 85 34.38 -10.59 3.95
CA ALA A 85 33.25 -10.40 4.86
C ALA A 85 33.16 -11.51 5.92
N ALA A 86 33.56 -12.73 5.53
CA ALA A 86 33.54 -13.94 6.35
C ALA A 86 34.44 -15.01 5.69
N VAL A 87 34.63 -16.14 6.37
CA VAL A 87 35.25 -17.34 5.81
C VAL A 87 34.31 -18.52 5.99
N ILE A 88 34.17 -19.34 4.95
CA ILE A 88 33.44 -20.61 5.01
C ILE A 88 34.46 -21.73 5.15
N GLY A 89 34.35 -22.50 6.22
CA GLY A 89 35.11 -23.73 6.40
C GLY A 89 34.25 -24.94 6.07
N ILE A 90 34.80 -25.88 5.33
CA ILE A 90 34.15 -27.17 5.01
C ILE A 90 35.12 -28.27 5.37
N THR A 91 34.73 -29.15 6.28
CA THR A 91 35.55 -30.29 6.69
C THR A 91 35.52 -31.38 5.63
N GLY A 92 36.61 -32.13 5.46
CA GLY A 92 36.64 -33.29 4.56
C GLY A 92 37.91 -33.36 3.73
N ASP A 93 37.91 -34.26 2.76
CA ASP A 93 39.00 -34.41 1.80
C ASP A 93 39.03 -33.18 0.86
N PRO A 94 40.10 -32.35 0.88
CA PRO A 94 40.17 -31.11 0.12
C PRO A 94 39.89 -31.26 -1.37
N GLU A 95 40.30 -32.37 -1.98
CA GLU A 95 40.06 -32.61 -3.41
C GLU A 95 38.58 -32.84 -3.72
N LYS A 96 37.85 -33.47 -2.79
CA LYS A 96 36.41 -33.75 -2.94
C LYS A 96 35.54 -32.55 -2.60
N VAL A 97 35.92 -31.77 -1.58
CA VAL A 97 35.09 -30.65 -1.10
C VAL A 97 35.33 -29.33 -1.84
N ALA A 98 36.48 -29.15 -2.49
CA ALA A 98 36.83 -27.90 -3.18
C ALA A 98 35.81 -27.44 -4.25
N PRO A 99 35.32 -28.30 -5.17
CA PRO A 99 34.36 -27.86 -6.18
C PRO A 99 33.05 -27.34 -5.57
N TYR A 100 32.52 -28.04 -4.57
CA TYR A 100 31.29 -27.64 -3.89
C TYR A 100 31.50 -26.40 -3.01
N GLY A 101 32.67 -26.28 -2.39
CA GLY A 101 33.01 -25.13 -1.58
C GLY A 101 33.02 -23.83 -2.38
N GLU A 102 33.55 -23.83 -3.60
CA GLU A 102 33.50 -22.65 -4.47
C GLU A 102 32.07 -22.23 -4.82
N ILE A 103 31.16 -23.19 -5.02
CA ILE A 103 29.73 -22.92 -5.24
C ILE A 103 29.12 -22.29 -3.99
N ILE A 104 29.32 -22.88 -2.80
CA ILE A 104 28.83 -22.34 -1.53
C ILE A 104 29.37 -20.94 -1.30
N ARG A 105 30.66 -20.69 -1.55
CA ARG A 105 31.26 -19.36 -1.47
C ARG A 105 30.50 -18.38 -2.34
N LYS A 106 30.27 -18.70 -3.61
CA LYS A 106 29.54 -17.81 -4.54
C LYS A 106 28.09 -17.58 -4.15
N MET A 107 27.36 -18.61 -3.73
CA MET A 107 26.01 -18.45 -3.20
C MET A 107 25.99 -17.55 -1.97
N THR A 108 26.99 -17.69 -1.09
CA THR A 108 27.09 -16.86 0.12
C THR A 108 27.40 -15.40 -0.22
N GLU A 109 28.31 -15.14 -1.16
CA GLU A 109 28.58 -13.78 -1.68
C GLU A 109 27.29 -13.14 -2.25
N LEU A 110 26.46 -13.92 -2.96
CA LEU A 110 25.17 -13.48 -3.48
C LEU A 110 24.16 -13.20 -2.36
N LEU A 111 23.99 -14.09 -1.39
CA LEU A 111 23.06 -13.92 -0.26
C LEU A 111 23.40 -12.69 0.59
N ILE A 112 24.70 -12.43 0.82
CA ILE A 112 25.15 -11.22 1.52
C ILE A 112 24.77 -9.97 0.71
N SER A 113 25.01 -10.01 -0.61
CA SER A 113 24.69 -8.89 -1.49
C SER A 113 23.19 -8.62 -1.53
N GLU A 114 22.38 -9.66 -1.69
CA GLU A 114 20.92 -9.57 -1.69
C GLU A 114 20.41 -8.95 -0.38
N ASN A 115 20.86 -9.46 0.77
CA ASN A 115 20.43 -8.94 2.07
C ASN A 115 20.79 -7.45 2.22
N PHE A 116 22.00 -7.06 1.84
CA PHE A 116 22.45 -5.67 1.90
C PHE A 116 21.60 -4.73 1.02
N TYR A 117 21.39 -5.07 -0.25
CA TYR A 117 20.58 -4.24 -1.14
C TYR A 117 19.11 -4.20 -0.71
N SER A 118 18.58 -5.31 -0.20
CA SER A 118 17.24 -5.42 0.34
C SER A 118 17.04 -4.50 1.55
N GLU A 119 17.98 -4.50 2.51
CA GLU A 119 17.95 -3.59 3.66
C GLU A 119 18.05 -2.12 3.23
N GLN A 120 18.86 -1.81 2.21
CA GLN A 120 19.00 -0.45 1.70
C GLN A 120 17.69 0.07 1.08
N ILE A 121 16.98 -0.77 0.33
CA ILE A 121 15.65 -0.44 -0.23
C ILE A 121 14.65 -0.19 0.90
N ASP A 122 14.63 -1.05 1.93
CA ASP A 122 13.73 -0.88 3.07
C ASP A 122 14.03 0.40 3.86
N TRP A 123 15.31 0.73 4.04
CA TRP A 123 15.73 1.97 4.67
C TRP A 123 15.25 3.20 3.90
N GLN A 124 15.40 3.19 2.57
CA GLN A 124 14.90 4.26 1.72
C GLN A 124 13.38 4.36 1.76
N SER A 125 12.67 3.23 1.73
CA SER A 125 11.20 3.19 1.85
C SER A 125 10.74 3.79 3.17
N ARG A 126 11.34 3.40 4.29
CA ARG A 126 11.01 3.94 5.62
C ARG A 126 11.32 5.43 5.75
N ALA A 127 12.44 5.88 5.19
CA ALA A 127 12.78 7.30 5.18
C ALA A 127 11.76 8.12 4.37
N LEU A 128 11.30 7.60 3.23
CA LEU A 128 10.26 8.22 2.42
C LEU A 128 8.89 8.18 3.13
N GLU A 129 8.53 7.06 3.76
CA GLU A 129 7.33 6.91 4.59
C GLU A 129 7.29 7.98 5.68
N GLY A 130 8.36 8.12 6.46
CA GLY A 130 8.45 9.13 7.52
C GLY A 130 8.41 10.56 6.99
N PHE A 131 9.08 10.83 5.87
CA PHE A 131 9.05 12.16 5.23
C PHE A 131 7.65 12.54 4.75
N VAL A 132 6.96 11.65 4.03
CA VAL A 132 5.59 11.88 3.56
C VAL A 132 4.62 11.98 4.73
N PHE A 133 4.80 11.19 5.80
CA PHE A 133 4.01 11.31 7.03
C PHE A 133 4.12 12.71 7.64
N ASP A 134 5.32 13.23 7.83
CA ASP A 134 5.54 14.59 8.33
C ASP A 134 4.95 15.66 7.40
N TRP A 135 5.03 15.43 6.08
CA TRP A 135 4.48 16.34 5.08
C TRP A 135 2.95 16.43 5.18
N LEU A 136 2.27 15.28 5.28
CA LEU A 136 0.81 15.21 5.34
C LEU A 136 0.24 15.68 6.69
N GLN A 137 1.02 15.62 7.77
CA GLN A 137 0.63 16.05 9.12
C GLN A 137 0.96 17.54 9.41
N GLU A 138 1.22 18.34 8.37
CA GLU A 138 1.53 19.79 8.50
C GLU A 138 2.77 20.09 9.36
N ARG A 139 3.68 19.11 9.51
CA ARG A 139 4.97 19.26 10.23
C ARG A 139 6.13 19.61 9.29
N GLY A 140 5.85 19.84 8.00
CA GLY A 140 6.82 19.89 6.90
C GLY A 140 7.19 21.27 6.36
N HIS A 141 7.49 22.25 7.22
CA HIS A 141 7.72 23.65 6.76
C HIS A 141 9.06 24.28 7.19
N GLY A 142 9.98 23.51 7.77
CA GLY A 142 11.31 24.00 8.20
C GLY A 142 12.45 23.66 7.22
N SER A 143 13.64 24.25 7.45
CA SER A 143 14.87 23.93 6.69
C SER A 143 15.20 22.44 6.68
N SER A 144 15.04 21.78 7.84
CA SER A 144 15.21 20.32 7.99
C SER A 144 14.28 19.50 7.09
N PHE A 145 13.09 20.01 6.74
CA PHE A 145 12.20 19.34 5.80
C PHE A 145 12.73 19.43 4.37
N ILE A 146 13.21 20.60 3.96
CA ILE A 146 13.80 20.82 2.62
C ILE A 146 15.06 19.98 2.43
N ASP A 147 15.92 19.91 3.45
CA ASP A 147 17.13 19.08 3.41
C ASP A 147 16.80 17.60 3.21
N ARG A 148 15.78 17.09 3.95
CA ARG A 148 15.28 15.72 3.79
C ARG A 148 14.68 15.48 2.40
N ALA A 149 13.91 16.43 1.88
CA ALA A 149 13.35 16.35 0.53
C ALA A 149 14.48 16.25 -0.52
N LEU A 150 15.53 17.05 -0.38
CA LEU A 150 16.69 17.04 -1.28
C LEU A 150 17.43 15.69 -1.23
N MET A 151 17.67 15.16 -0.03
CA MET A 151 18.30 13.85 0.17
C MET A 151 17.49 12.70 -0.46
N LEU A 152 16.16 12.76 -0.32
CA LEU A 152 15.23 11.78 -0.88
C LEU A 152 14.91 12.04 -2.36
N LYS A 153 15.48 13.09 -2.97
CA LYS A 153 15.22 13.53 -4.35
C LYS A 153 13.74 13.81 -4.64
N VAL A 154 13.03 14.31 -3.63
CA VAL A 154 11.63 14.70 -3.72
C VAL A 154 11.51 16.17 -4.12
N ASP A 155 10.85 16.45 -5.24
CA ASP A 155 10.49 17.82 -5.62
C ASP A 155 9.20 18.26 -4.90
N THR A 156 9.34 19.20 -3.98
CA THR A 156 8.25 19.79 -3.17
C THR A 156 7.61 21.00 -3.84
N ARG A 157 8.04 21.39 -5.05
CA ARG A 157 7.45 22.54 -5.79
C ARG A 157 6.29 22.12 -6.69
N LEU A 158 6.19 20.83 -6.99
CA LEU A 158 5.13 20.28 -7.81
C LEU A 158 3.85 20.16 -6.98
N ASP A 159 2.74 20.49 -7.62
CA ASP A 159 1.41 20.18 -7.07
C ASP A 159 1.23 18.67 -7.06
N ARG A 160 0.52 18.19 -6.04
CA ARG A 160 0.31 16.76 -5.84
C ARG A 160 -1.13 16.46 -5.49
N LEU A 161 -1.67 15.43 -6.13
CA LEU A 161 -2.92 14.81 -5.72
C LEU A 161 -2.60 13.64 -4.79
N VAL A 162 -3.32 13.55 -3.67
CA VAL A 162 -3.24 12.42 -2.75
C VAL A 162 -4.28 11.38 -3.13
N PHE A 163 -3.83 10.14 -3.23
CA PHE A 163 -4.67 8.95 -3.38
C PHE A 163 -4.42 8.01 -2.21
N ILE A 164 -5.47 7.47 -1.63
CA ILE A 164 -5.42 6.48 -0.56
C ILE A 164 -6.13 5.22 -1.03
N ALA A 165 -5.43 4.09 -1.00
CA ALA A 165 -6.02 2.77 -1.14
C ALA A 165 -6.03 2.07 0.23
N GLU A 166 -7.15 1.46 0.60
CA GLU A 166 -7.27 0.63 1.80
C GLU A 166 -7.64 -0.80 1.43
N PHE A 167 -6.96 -1.77 2.03
CA PHE A 167 -7.24 -3.20 1.92
C PHE A 167 -8.31 -3.58 2.94
N LEU A 168 -9.46 -4.09 2.48
CA LEU A 168 -10.60 -4.40 3.36
C LEU A 168 -10.44 -5.73 4.11
N GLU A 169 -9.51 -6.58 3.68
CA GLU A 169 -9.20 -7.85 4.33
C GLU A 169 -7.75 -7.83 4.86
N PRO A 170 -7.50 -7.16 5.99
CA PRO A 170 -6.16 -6.97 6.51
C PRO A 170 -5.51 -8.27 6.99
N GLU A 171 -6.21 -9.41 7.11
CA GLU A 171 -5.54 -10.69 7.41
C GLU A 171 -4.78 -11.27 6.21
N ARG A 172 -5.06 -10.77 4.99
CA ARG A 172 -4.34 -11.12 3.76
C ARG A 172 -3.20 -10.13 3.46
N ILE A 173 -2.56 -9.53 4.49
CA ILE A 173 -1.52 -8.50 4.30
C ILE A 173 -0.50 -8.97 3.25
N PRO A 174 -0.18 -8.12 2.26
CA PRO A 174 0.84 -8.43 1.29
C PRO A 174 2.17 -8.79 1.96
N SER A 175 2.85 -9.85 1.50
CA SER A 175 4.24 -10.10 1.89
C SER A 175 5.12 -8.90 1.52
N ARG A 176 6.32 -8.79 2.10
CA ARG A 176 7.27 -7.71 1.80
C ARG A 176 7.50 -7.54 0.28
N GLU A 177 7.60 -8.64 -0.45
CA GLU A 177 7.75 -8.67 -1.90
C GLU A 177 6.53 -8.07 -2.62
N ILE A 178 5.32 -8.40 -2.16
CA ILE A 178 4.10 -7.85 -2.76
C ILE A 178 4.02 -6.35 -2.47
N TRP A 179 4.37 -5.87 -1.27
CA TRP A 179 4.44 -4.42 -1.00
C TRP A 179 5.39 -3.71 -1.95
N GLN A 180 6.61 -4.23 -2.12
CA GLN A 180 7.58 -3.65 -3.05
C GLN A 180 7.01 -3.59 -4.47
N ARG A 181 6.37 -4.67 -4.94
CA ARG A 181 5.69 -4.72 -6.23
C ARG A 181 4.58 -3.65 -6.36
N LEU A 182 3.71 -3.54 -5.35
CA LEU A 182 2.59 -2.58 -5.36
C LEU A 182 3.08 -1.11 -5.37
N LEU A 183 4.22 -0.82 -4.71
CA LEU A 183 4.84 0.50 -4.67
C LEU A 183 5.70 0.81 -5.92
N SER A 184 6.13 -0.22 -6.65
CA SER A 184 6.95 -0.15 -7.88
C SER A 184 6.10 -0.26 -9.16
N TRP A 185 4.94 0.38 -9.19
CA TRP A 185 4.05 0.36 -10.35
C TRP A 185 4.79 0.75 -11.65
N PRO A 186 4.71 -0.02 -12.74
CA PRO A 186 5.51 0.23 -13.95
C PRO A 186 5.25 1.57 -14.64
N GLU A 187 4.04 2.12 -14.54
CA GLU A 187 3.68 3.43 -15.13
C GLU A 187 3.91 4.61 -14.16
N LYS A 188 4.55 4.37 -13.01
CA LYS A 188 4.84 5.41 -12.02
C LYS A 188 5.75 6.49 -12.62
N ASN A 189 5.33 7.74 -12.54
CA ASN A 189 6.19 8.85 -12.96
C ASN A 189 7.34 9.04 -11.97
N ARG A 190 8.48 9.57 -12.46
CA ARG A 190 9.66 9.85 -11.63
C ARG A 190 9.35 10.69 -10.38
N ASN A 191 8.39 11.59 -10.48
CA ASN A 191 8.02 12.49 -9.40
C ASN A 191 6.90 11.95 -8.50
N ASP A 192 6.28 10.81 -8.82
CA ASP A 192 5.23 10.21 -8.00
C ASP A 192 5.83 9.52 -6.77
N LEU A 193 5.17 9.66 -5.62
CA LEU A 193 5.66 9.09 -4.35
C LEU A 193 4.62 8.14 -3.79
N PHE A 194 4.94 6.85 -3.71
CA PHE A 194 4.04 5.84 -3.17
C PHE A 194 4.68 5.29 -1.91
N ILE A 195 3.91 5.29 -0.83
CA ILE A 195 4.34 4.82 0.48
C ILE A 195 3.30 3.89 1.09
N ARG A 196 3.76 3.02 1.98
CA ARG A 196 2.86 2.31 2.89
C ARG A 196 2.40 3.26 3.99
N TRP A 197 1.13 3.16 4.38
CA TRP A 197 0.54 3.92 5.46
C TRP A 197 -0.14 2.97 6.45
N GLY A 198 0.44 2.82 7.64
CA GLY A 198 -0.03 1.80 8.59
C GLY A 198 0.16 0.38 8.07
N HIS A 199 -0.80 -0.49 8.35
CA HIS A 199 -0.74 -1.93 8.00
C HIS A 199 -1.59 -2.31 6.78
N ASP A 200 -2.57 -1.48 6.44
CA ASP A 200 -3.67 -1.79 5.52
C ASP A 200 -3.89 -0.69 4.47
N ARG A 201 -3.00 0.30 4.35
CA ARG A 201 -3.14 1.37 3.35
C ARG A 201 -1.89 1.64 2.53
N ILE A 202 -2.13 2.11 1.31
CA ILE A 202 -1.15 2.79 0.46
C ILE A 202 -1.57 4.24 0.34
N VAL A 203 -0.59 5.14 0.50
CA VAL A 203 -0.76 6.55 0.15
C VAL A 203 0.14 6.84 -1.04
N ALA A 204 -0.46 7.37 -2.11
CA ALA A 204 0.21 7.75 -3.33
C ALA A 204 0.03 9.25 -3.59
N LEU A 205 1.15 9.94 -3.79
CA LEU A 205 1.22 11.34 -4.17
C LEU A 205 1.53 11.41 -5.66
N PHE A 206 0.51 11.66 -6.47
CA PHE A 206 0.66 11.83 -7.91
C PHE A 206 1.10 13.25 -8.20
N ALA A 207 2.27 13.40 -8.83
CA ALA A 207 2.74 14.70 -9.27
C ALA A 207 1.87 15.22 -10.42
N HIS A 208 1.51 16.49 -10.31
CA HIS A 208 0.71 17.24 -11.25
C HIS A 208 1.47 18.49 -11.70
N GLN A 209 1.46 18.74 -13.02
CA GLN A 209 1.98 19.97 -13.60
C GLN A 209 0.81 20.84 -14.04
N PRO A 210 0.91 22.18 -13.94
CA PRO A 210 -0.18 23.08 -14.34
C PRO A 210 -0.65 22.92 -15.80
N GLU A 211 0.22 22.43 -16.68
CA GLU A 211 -0.06 22.19 -18.10
C GLU A 211 -0.74 20.82 -18.35
N GLU A 212 -0.70 19.91 -17.37
CA GLU A 212 -1.33 18.60 -17.47
C GLU A 212 -2.85 18.73 -17.32
N GLN A 213 -3.61 18.11 -18.20
CA GLN A 213 -5.08 18.10 -18.07
C GLN A 213 -5.50 17.20 -16.90
N MET A 214 -6.46 17.66 -16.09
CA MET A 214 -6.95 16.92 -14.92
C MET A 214 -7.39 15.49 -15.24
N HIS A 215 -8.07 15.27 -16.38
CA HIS A 215 -8.53 13.93 -16.78
C HIS A 215 -7.37 12.93 -16.92
N ARG A 216 -6.18 13.36 -17.38
CA ARG A 216 -5.00 12.48 -17.49
C ARG A 216 -4.48 12.06 -16.11
N LEU A 217 -4.53 12.97 -15.14
CA LEU A 217 -4.14 12.67 -13.76
C LEU A 217 -5.11 11.67 -13.14
N GLU A 218 -6.41 11.86 -13.36
CA GLU A 218 -7.46 10.94 -12.90
C GLU A 218 -7.32 9.55 -13.54
N ASP A 219 -7.03 9.49 -14.84
CA ASP A 219 -6.77 8.23 -15.52
C ASP A 219 -5.55 7.50 -14.92
N ARG A 220 -4.48 8.24 -14.54
CA ARG A 220 -3.31 7.65 -13.86
C ARG A 220 -3.69 7.07 -12.51
N VAL A 221 -4.49 7.79 -11.71
CA VAL A 221 -5.00 7.30 -10.43
C VAL A 221 -5.85 6.05 -10.63
N ALA A 222 -6.76 6.06 -11.61
CA ALA A 222 -7.63 4.93 -11.92
C ALA A 222 -6.84 3.70 -12.40
N ARG A 223 -5.81 3.88 -13.25
CA ARG A 223 -4.94 2.79 -13.66
C ARG A 223 -4.14 2.22 -12.49
N TYR A 224 -3.65 3.07 -11.58
CA TYR A 224 -2.97 2.58 -10.38
C TYR A 224 -3.93 1.82 -9.46
N TYR A 225 -5.14 2.31 -9.25
CA TYR A 225 -6.18 1.59 -8.51
C TYR A 225 -6.45 0.21 -9.12
N CYS A 226 -6.68 0.13 -10.44
CA CYS A 226 -6.85 -1.15 -11.15
C CYS A 226 -5.64 -2.08 -10.99
N TYR A 227 -4.42 -1.53 -11.02
CA TYR A 227 -3.20 -2.27 -10.77
C TYR A 227 -3.18 -2.86 -9.35
N LEU A 228 -3.51 -2.07 -8.34
CA LEU A 228 -3.61 -2.53 -6.95
C LEU A 228 -4.68 -3.61 -6.79
N SER A 229 -5.88 -3.43 -7.35
CA SER A 229 -6.96 -4.43 -7.26
C SER A 229 -6.56 -5.78 -7.86
N ARG A 230 -5.82 -5.77 -8.98
CA ARG A 230 -5.39 -6.99 -9.68
C ARG A 230 -4.22 -7.71 -9.00
N ASN A 231 -3.31 -6.96 -8.37
CA ASN A 231 -2.03 -7.50 -7.89
C ASN A 231 -1.96 -7.67 -6.37
N SER A 232 -2.96 -7.20 -5.61
CA SER A 232 -2.98 -7.32 -4.15
C SER A 232 -3.54 -8.65 -3.65
N GLY A 233 -4.42 -9.31 -4.41
CA GLY A 233 -5.13 -10.51 -3.95
C GLY A 233 -6.17 -10.23 -2.85
N SER A 234 -6.55 -8.97 -2.64
CA SER A 234 -7.53 -8.51 -1.65
C SER A 234 -8.49 -7.50 -2.27
N VAL A 235 -9.69 -7.38 -1.68
CA VAL A 235 -10.61 -6.31 -2.05
C VAL A 235 -10.08 -4.99 -1.51
N ILE A 236 -10.00 -3.98 -2.40
CA ILE A 236 -9.53 -2.64 -2.04
C ILE A 236 -10.60 -1.60 -2.30
N SER A 237 -10.56 -0.51 -1.53
CA SER A 237 -11.28 0.73 -1.83
C SER A 237 -10.29 1.87 -2.01
N GLY A 238 -10.60 2.81 -2.91
CA GLY A 238 -9.74 3.92 -3.28
C GLY A 238 -10.42 5.27 -3.11
N GLY A 239 -9.72 6.23 -2.53
CA GLY A 239 -10.15 7.63 -2.44
C GLY A 239 -9.09 8.57 -2.96
N ALA A 240 -9.46 9.51 -3.82
CA ALA A 240 -8.56 10.50 -4.40
C ALA A 240 -9.01 11.93 -4.05
N GLY A 241 -8.07 12.76 -3.60
CA GLY A 241 -8.28 14.18 -3.35
C GLY A 241 -8.21 15.02 -4.63
N GLN A 242 -7.88 16.30 -4.48
CA GLN A 242 -7.55 17.21 -5.59
C GLN A 242 -6.06 17.57 -5.59
N PRO A 243 -5.48 17.98 -6.73
CA PRO A 243 -4.12 18.52 -6.73
C PRO A 243 -4.01 19.70 -5.77
N SER A 244 -2.92 19.74 -5.01
CA SER A 244 -2.66 20.81 -4.05
C SER A 244 -1.18 21.15 -4.03
N VAL A 245 -0.88 22.42 -3.79
CA VAL A 245 0.47 22.90 -3.51
C VAL A 245 1.02 22.22 -2.26
N SER A 246 2.35 22.17 -2.15
CA SER A 246 3.04 21.50 -1.05
C SER A 246 2.62 21.93 0.36
N SER A 247 2.30 23.21 0.57
CA SER A 247 1.84 23.73 1.86
C SER A 247 0.42 23.30 2.24
N ALA A 248 -0.39 22.87 1.26
CA ALA A 248 -1.78 22.46 1.43
C ALA A 248 -1.98 20.95 1.17
N LEU A 249 -0.91 20.16 1.11
CA LEU A 249 -1.00 18.74 0.77
C LEU A 249 -1.85 17.94 1.77
N SER A 250 -1.87 18.35 3.04
CA SER A 250 -2.76 17.83 4.08
C SER A 250 -4.25 17.97 3.73
N HIS A 251 -4.62 19.02 2.99
CA HIS A 251 -6.00 19.21 2.51
C HIS A 251 -6.36 18.14 1.48
N SER A 252 -5.50 17.89 0.49
CA SER A 252 -5.67 16.81 -0.48
C SER A 252 -5.76 15.43 0.19
N PHE A 253 -5.00 15.20 1.27
CA PHE A 253 -5.10 13.98 2.06
C PHE A 253 -6.47 13.84 2.74
N ARG A 254 -6.96 14.88 3.41
CA ARG A 254 -8.32 14.89 4.01
C ARG A 254 -9.42 14.68 2.97
N GLN A 255 -9.26 15.25 1.77
CA GLN A 255 -10.16 15.00 0.63
C GLN A 255 -10.14 13.52 0.22
N ALA A 256 -8.95 12.92 0.09
CA ALA A 256 -8.79 11.52 -0.25
C ALA A 256 -9.40 10.58 0.81
N GLU A 257 -9.29 10.92 2.11
CA GLU A 257 -9.93 10.16 3.19
C GLU A 257 -11.46 10.17 3.10
N ARG A 258 -12.05 11.33 2.79
CA ARG A 258 -13.50 11.44 2.56
C ARG A 258 -13.93 10.65 1.33
N ALA A 259 -13.22 10.79 0.23
CA ALA A 259 -13.42 10.01 -0.99
C ALA A 259 -13.35 8.50 -0.72
N LEU A 260 -12.38 8.06 0.08
CA LEU A 260 -12.24 6.66 0.47
C LEU A 260 -13.44 6.18 1.29
N LYS A 261 -13.94 6.98 2.23
CA LYS A 261 -15.12 6.64 3.04
C LYS A 261 -16.36 6.44 2.14
N ALA A 262 -16.56 7.30 1.14
CA ALA A 262 -17.63 7.14 0.16
C ALA A 262 -17.43 5.88 -0.69
N ALA A 263 -16.21 5.65 -1.18
CA ALA A 263 -15.86 4.48 -1.98
C ALA A 263 -16.09 3.16 -1.25
N LYS A 264 -15.90 3.10 0.07
CA LYS A 264 -16.18 1.88 0.86
C LYS A 264 -17.66 1.47 0.85
N LYS A 265 -18.59 2.45 0.77
CA LYS A 265 -20.04 2.16 0.72
C LYS A 265 -20.44 1.62 -0.66
N ALA A 266 -19.87 2.17 -1.73
CA ALA A 266 -20.22 1.79 -3.11
C ALA A 266 -19.35 0.65 -3.68
N GLY A 267 -18.20 0.39 -3.06
CA GLY A 267 -17.08 -0.35 -3.66
C GLY A 267 -16.37 0.49 -4.73
N GLY A 268 -15.04 0.35 -4.83
CA GLY A 268 -14.31 0.92 -5.96
C GLY A 268 -13.41 2.11 -5.63
N LEU A 269 -13.33 3.03 -6.60
CA LEU A 269 -12.55 4.28 -6.55
C LEU A 269 -13.51 5.48 -6.56
N SER A 270 -13.31 6.44 -5.67
CA SER A 270 -14.02 7.72 -5.69
C SER A 270 -13.04 8.89 -5.70
N PHE A 271 -13.47 9.99 -6.31
CA PHE A 271 -12.75 11.27 -6.33
C PHE A 271 -13.54 12.30 -5.53
N ASP A 272 -12.87 13.07 -4.67
CA ASP A 272 -13.49 14.09 -3.80
C ASP A 272 -14.30 15.12 -4.61
N LYS A 273 -13.86 15.52 -5.81
CA LYS A 273 -14.61 16.44 -6.69
C LYS A 273 -16.01 15.93 -7.08
N ASN A 274 -16.23 14.62 -7.06
CA ASN A 274 -17.50 14.00 -7.41
C ASN A 274 -18.43 13.91 -6.19
N LEU A 275 -17.88 14.10 -4.98
CA LEU A 275 -18.64 14.14 -3.75
C LEU A 275 -19.13 15.57 -3.51
N THR A 276 -20.36 15.85 -3.93
CA THR A 276 -20.93 17.20 -3.78
C THR A 276 -22.00 17.18 -2.70
N LEU A 277 -23.06 16.40 -2.91
CA LEU A 277 -24.19 16.32 -2.02
C LEU A 277 -24.02 15.24 -0.96
N GLU A 278 -23.34 14.14 -1.30
CA GLU A 278 -23.06 13.03 -0.40
C GLU A 278 -22.25 13.46 0.82
N MET A 279 -21.31 14.39 0.63
CA MET A 279 -20.51 14.96 1.73
C MET A 279 -21.38 15.73 2.73
N LEU A 280 -22.25 16.63 2.24
CA LEU A 280 -23.15 17.40 3.10
C LEU A 280 -24.11 16.47 3.85
N MET A 281 -24.60 15.42 3.18
CA MET A 281 -25.47 14.43 3.81
C MET A 281 -24.74 13.65 4.92
N ASP A 282 -23.50 13.23 4.72
CA ASP A 282 -22.72 12.46 5.71
C ASP A 282 -22.44 13.23 7.01
N GLU A 283 -22.45 14.57 7.00
CA GLU A 283 -22.31 15.41 8.21
C GLU A 283 -23.60 15.49 9.03
N ILE A 284 -24.75 15.16 8.44
CA ILE A 284 -26.05 15.23 9.11
C ILE A 284 -26.24 13.97 9.97
N LYS A 285 -26.55 14.15 11.26
CA LYS A 285 -26.81 13.03 12.18
C LYS A 285 -27.96 12.15 11.68
N PRO A 286 -27.90 10.81 11.86
CA PRO A 286 -28.96 9.90 11.42
C PRO A 286 -30.37 10.28 11.91
N ALA A 287 -30.48 10.73 13.17
CA ALA A 287 -31.75 11.20 13.74
C ALA A 287 -32.31 12.43 13.00
N THR A 288 -31.45 13.36 12.57
CA THR A 288 -31.84 14.54 11.80
C THR A 288 -32.24 14.17 10.38
N LYS A 289 -31.55 13.21 9.73
CA LYS A 289 -31.95 12.67 8.42
C LYS A 289 -33.36 12.07 8.50
N LEU A 290 -33.62 11.26 9.53
CA LEU A 290 -34.93 10.63 9.78
C LEU A 290 -36.04 11.64 10.04
N ASP A 291 -35.80 12.65 10.89
CA ASP A 291 -36.77 13.72 11.14
C ASP A 291 -37.07 14.52 9.86
N TYR A 292 -36.05 14.80 9.05
CA TYR A 292 -36.22 15.47 7.75
C TYR A 292 -37.10 14.66 6.79
N ILE A 293 -36.83 13.35 6.63
CA ILE A 293 -37.64 12.45 5.80
C ILE A 293 -39.11 12.45 6.28
N LYS A 294 -39.32 12.27 7.59
CA LYS A 294 -40.66 12.20 8.18
C LYS A 294 -41.48 13.47 7.96
N ARG A 295 -40.84 14.64 8.07
CA ARG A 295 -41.51 15.94 7.90
C ARG A 295 -41.77 16.33 6.45
N THR A 296 -41.10 15.70 5.49
CA THR A 296 -41.17 16.06 4.07
C THR A 296 -41.94 15.02 3.28
N ILE A 297 -41.32 13.87 3.00
CA ILE A 297 -41.91 12.78 2.19
C ILE A 297 -42.51 11.66 3.04
N GLY A 298 -42.50 11.78 4.37
CA GLY A 298 -43.12 10.82 5.29
C GLY A 298 -44.55 10.43 4.89
N PRO A 299 -45.46 11.39 4.60
CA PRO A 299 -46.81 11.09 4.12
C PRO A 299 -46.87 10.26 2.83
N LEU A 300 -45.82 10.29 2.00
CA LEU A 300 -45.77 9.52 0.75
C LEU A 300 -45.45 8.04 0.98
N GLN A 301 -44.97 7.64 2.16
CA GLN A 301 -44.62 6.24 2.44
C GLN A 301 -45.83 5.30 2.41
N GLU A 302 -47.03 5.81 2.70
CA GLU A 302 -48.31 5.08 2.58
C GLU A 302 -48.83 5.01 1.12
N HIS A 303 -48.14 5.66 0.18
CA HIS A 303 -48.51 5.77 -1.22
C HIS A 303 -47.31 5.42 -2.13
N PRO A 304 -46.92 4.14 -2.23
CA PRO A 304 -45.70 3.72 -2.91
C PRO A 304 -45.67 4.08 -4.40
N ASP A 305 -46.83 4.10 -5.06
CA ASP A 305 -46.94 4.48 -6.47
C ASP A 305 -46.64 5.97 -6.72
N VAL A 306 -46.97 6.83 -5.74
CA VAL A 306 -46.69 8.26 -5.75
C VAL A 306 -45.23 8.53 -5.41
N LEU A 307 -44.69 7.82 -4.41
CA LEU A 307 -43.28 7.92 -4.04
C LEU A 307 -42.37 7.46 -5.18
N GLU A 308 -42.70 6.35 -5.85
CA GLU A 308 -41.93 5.88 -7.01
C GLU A 308 -42.02 6.86 -8.19
N THR A 309 -43.19 7.48 -8.40
CA THR A 309 -43.32 8.56 -9.38
C THR A 309 -42.41 9.75 -9.06
N LEU A 310 -42.26 10.14 -7.79
CA LEU A 310 -41.34 11.20 -7.39
C LEU A 310 -39.87 10.82 -7.64
N LYS A 311 -39.47 9.58 -7.31
CA LYS A 311 -38.11 9.08 -7.56
C LYS A 311 -37.81 9.02 -9.07
N GLU A 312 -38.73 8.49 -9.87
CA GLU A 312 -38.57 8.42 -11.32
C GLU A 312 -38.52 9.81 -11.95
N LEU A 313 -39.33 10.75 -11.46
CA LEU A 313 -39.28 12.15 -11.91
C LEU A 313 -37.88 12.75 -11.77
N PHE A 314 -37.22 12.52 -10.62
CA PHE A 314 -35.84 12.99 -10.42
C PHE A 314 -34.83 12.22 -11.27
N ARG A 315 -35.00 10.89 -11.43
CA ARG A 315 -34.17 10.05 -12.32
C ARG A 315 -34.19 10.55 -13.76
N GLN A 316 -35.33 11.08 -14.22
CA GLN A 316 -35.51 11.67 -15.54
C GLN A 316 -35.22 13.19 -15.61
N ASN A 317 -34.49 13.75 -14.64
CA ASN A 317 -34.16 15.17 -14.55
C ASN A 317 -35.39 16.08 -14.64
N HIS A 318 -36.46 15.70 -13.93
CA HIS A 318 -37.74 16.43 -13.89
C HIS A 318 -38.48 16.52 -15.25
N SER A 319 -38.15 15.64 -16.21
CA SER A 319 -38.83 15.58 -17.51
C SER A 319 -40.14 14.79 -17.40
N LEU A 320 -41.28 15.48 -17.40
CA LEU A 320 -42.61 14.85 -17.32
C LEU A 320 -42.86 13.84 -18.43
N LYS A 321 -42.46 14.16 -19.67
CA LYS A 321 -42.63 13.28 -20.82
C LYS A 321 -41.85 11.97 -20.64
N LYS A 322 -40.55 12.07 -20.34
CA LYS A 322 -39.70 10.88 -20.12
C LYS A 322 -40.15 10.07 -18.92
N THR A 323 -40.62 10.72 -17.87
CA THR A 323 -41.16 10.06 -16.67
C THR A 323 -42.42 9.25 -17.00
N ALA A 324 -43.37 9.85 -17.73
CA ALA A 324 -44.59 9.15 -18.14
C ALA A 324 -44.29 7.95 -19.06
N GLU A 325 -43.36 8.12 -20.01
CA GLU A 325 -42.90 7.06 -20.91
C GLU A 325 -42.22 5.92 -20.15
N SER A 326 -41.27 6.24 -19.27
CA SER A 326 -40.51 5.28 -18.44
C SER A 326 -41.40 4.48 -17.49
N MET A 327 -42.40 5.14 -16.89
CA MET A 327 -43.37 4.49 -16.00
C MET A 327 -44.50 3.79 -16.74
N HIS A 328 -44.56 3.87 -18.08
CA HIS A 328 -45.67 3.37 -18.90
C HIS A 328 -47.06 3.89 -18.46
N ILE A 329 -47.13 5.16 -18.07
CA ILE A 329 -48.39 5.82 -17.68
C ILE A 329 -48.73 6.98 -18.62
N HIS A 330 -50.01 7.34 -18.69
CA HIS A 330 -50.42 8.54 -19.41
C HIS A 330 -49.99 9.81 -18.66
N ILE A 331 -49.70 10.89 -19.40
CA ILE A 331 -49.27 12.18 -18.84
C ILE A 331 -50.28 12.75 -17.81
N ASN A 332 -51.57 12.52 -18.02
CA ASN A 332 -52.62 12.92 -17.08
C ASN A 332 -52.52 12.19 -15.73
N THR A 333 -52.18 10.90 -15.75
CA THR A 333 -51.97 10.11 -14.53
C THR A 333 -50.73 10.62 -13.80
N LEU A 334 -49.67 10.98 -14.53
CA LEU A 334 -48.50 11.62 -13.94
C LEU A 334 -48.88 12.93 -13.25
N HIS A 335 -49.61 13.83 -13.93
CA HIS A 335 -50.09 15.08 -13.33
C HIS A 335 -50.94 14.87 -12.07
N TYR A 336 -51.84 13.88 -12.09
CA TYR A 336 -52.63 13.53 -10.92
C TYR A 336 -51.74 13.10 -9.73
N ARG A 337 -50.72 12.26 -9.98
CA ARG A 337 -49.77 11.84 -8.95
C ARG A 337 -48.92 13.00 -8.44
N LEU A 338 -48.46 13.90 -9.31
CA LEU A 338 -47.72 15.10 -8.89
C LEU A 338 -48.57 16.03 -8.03
N LYS A 339 -49.85 16.21 -8.39
CA LYS A 339 -50.78 16.96 -7.54
C LYS A 339 -50.99 16.28 -6.19
N LYS A 340 -51.11 14.96 -6.17
CA LYS A 340 -51.21 14.19 -4.93
C LYS A 340 -49.97 14.32 -4.04
N ILE A 341 -48.77 14.46 -4.61
CA ILE A 341 -47.55 14.78 -3.85
C ILE A 341 -47.71 16.14 -3.15
N GLU A 342 -48.14 17.15 -3.88
CA GLU A 342 -48.34 18.50 -3.34
C GLU A 342 -49.43 18.52 -2.26
N ASP A 343 -50.56 17.85 -2.48
CA ASP A 343 -51.66 17.76 -1.52
C ASP A 343 -51.24 17.06 -0.22
N LEU A 344 -50.38 16.03 -0.30
CA LEU A 344 -49.95 15.24 0.87
C LEU A 344 -48.79 15.88 1.64
N THR A 345 -47.88 16.57 0.95
CA THR A 345 -46.63 17.08 1.55
C THR A 345 -46.63 18.60 1.75
N GLY A 346 -47.54 19.32 1.08
CA GLY A 346 -47.48 20.77 0.94
C GLY A 346 -46.36 21.27 0.01
N LEU A 347 -45.64 20.35 -0.65
CA LEU A 347 -44.48 20.65 -1.49
C LEU A 347 -44.81 20.40 -2.97
N GLY A 348 -45.08 21.46 -3.72
CA GLY A 348 -45.31 21.40 -5.17
C GLY A 348 -44.02 21.31 -6.00
N THR A 349 -44.07 20.58 -7.11
CA THR A 349 -42.93 20.41 -8.05
C THR A 349 -42.70 21.61 -8.97
N GLY A 350 -43.53 22.67 -8.87
CA GLY A 350 -43.36 23.92 -9.62
C GLY A 350 -42.43 24.95 -8.96
N ASN A 351 -42.02 24.73 -7.71
CA ASN A 351 -41.17 25.64 -6.94
C ASN A 351 -39.78 25.03 -6.73
N ALA A 352 -38.72 25.79 -7.02
CA ALA A 352 -37.34 25.32 -6.91
C ALA A 352 -36.95 24.89 -5.48
N GLN A 353 -37.41 25.62 -4.46
CA GLN A 353 -37.17 25.28 -3.05
C GLN A 353 -37.86 23.97 -2.68
N HIS A 354 -39.12 23.80 -3.09
CA HIS A 354 -39.88 22.58 -2.82
C HIS A 354 -39.28 21.36 -3.54
N LEU A 355 -38.87 21.55 -4.80
CA LEU A 355 -38.15 20.53 -5.57
C LEU A 355 -36.87 20.09 -4.88
N PHE A 356 -36.06 21.04 -4.38
CA PHE A 356 -34.85 20.72 -3.64
C PHE A 356 -35.16 19.96 -2.35
N ILE A 357 -36.19 20.37 -1.61
CA ILE A 357 -36.61 19.68 -0.37
C ILE A 357 -36.98 18.23 -0.66
N LEU A 358 -37.83 18.00 -1.67
CA LEU A 358 -38.27 16.68 -2.09
C LEU A 358 -37.10 15.82 -2.61
N TYR A 359 -36.20 16.41 -3.40
CA TYR A 359 -35.02 15.72 -3.92
C TYR A 359 -34.10 15.24 -2.80
N MET A 360 -33.78 16.13 -1.85
CA MET A 360 -32.99 15.80 -0.66
C MET A 360 -33.64 14.69 0.16
N ALA A 361 -34.96 14.73 0.33
CA ALA A 361 -35.68 13.72 1.08
C ALA A 361 -35.60 12.33 0.41
N CYS A 362 -35.71 12.27 -0.92
CA CYS A 362 -35.53 11.03 -1.69
C CYS A 362 -34.12 10.46 -1.54
N LEU A 363 -33.08 11.30 -1.66
CA LEU A 363 -31.69 10.86 -1.48
C LEU A 363 -31.42 10.28 -0.10
N LEU A 364 -31.91 10.96 0.95
CA LEU A 364 -31.75 10.50 2.34
C LEU A 364 -32.52 9.20 2.61
N LEU A 365 -33.70 9.02 1.98
CA LEU A 365 -34.48 7.79 2.11
C LEU A 365 -33.76 6.59 1.45
N ASP A 366 -33.15 6.79 0.29
CA ASP A 366 -32.40 5.73 -0.41
C ASP A 366 -31.14 5.33 0.37
N GLU A 367 -30.41 6.30 0.96
CA GLU A 367 -29.27 6.02 1.84
C GLU A 367 -29.68 5.17 3.06
N HIS A 368 -30.82 5.50 3.68
CA HIS A 368 -31.32 4.75 4.83
C HIS A 368 -31.71 3.32 4.45
N THR A 369 -32.34 3.14 3.29
CA THR A 369 -32.80 1.83 2.83
C THR A 369 -31.62 0.91 2.53
N ASN A 370 -30.56 1.43 1.88
CA ASN A 370 -29.34 0.68 1.57
C ASN A 370 -28.50 0.30 2.80
N ASN A 371 -28.54 1.09 3.87
CA ASN A 371 -27.82 0.75 5.11
C ASN A 371 -28.55 -0.30 5.97
N HIS A 372 -29.87 -0.47 5.84
CA HIS A 372 -30.61 -1.52 6.55
C HIS A 372 -30.51 -2.89 5.88
N SER A 373 -30.44 -2.94 4.55
CA SER A 373 -30.24 -4.20 3.80
C SER A 373 -28.83 -4.80 3.88
N LEU A 374 -27.88 -4.12 4.53
CA LEU A 374 -26.54 -4.64 4.83
C LEU A 374 -26.41 -5.20 6.27
N ILE A 375 -27.48 -5.12 7.07
CA ILE A 375 -27.52 -5.52 8.50
C ILE A 375 -28.48 -6.71 8.73
N GLU A 376 -29.25 -7.11 7.72
CA GLU A 376 -29.98 -8.38 7.65
C GLU A 376 -29.20 -9.39 6.80
#